data_AF-A0A091GUQ8-F1
#
_entry.id   AF-A0A091GUQ8-F1
#
_cell.length_a   1.000
_cell.length_b   1.000
_cell.length_c   1.000
_cell.angle_alpha   90.00
_cell.angle_beta   90.00
_cell.angle_gamma   90.00
#
_symmetry.space_group_name_H-M   'P 1'
#
loop_
_entity.id
_entity.type
_entity.pdbx_description
1 polymer ?
#
loop_
_entity_poly.entity_id
_entity_poly.type
_entity_poly.pdbx_seq_one_letter_code
_entity_poly.pdbx_strand_id
1 'polypeptide(L)'
;LRFGQHLIKPSVVFLRTELSFALVNHKPVVPGHVLVCPLRPVERFRDLRPEEVADLFCVAQRVGNVVEKHFCGTSLTISIQDGPEAGQTVK
;
A
#
# COMPACT_ATOMS: atom_id res chain seq x y z
N LEU A 1 7.43 -2.00 -11.24
CA LEU A 1 6.15 -1.49 -10.69
C LEU A 1 6.23 0.03 -10.61
N ARG A 2 5.11 0.75 -10.72
CA ARG A 2 5.07 2.21 -10.60
C ARG A 2 4.37 2.61 -9.29
N PHE A 3 4.89 3.64 -8.62
CA PHE A 3 4.25 4.33 -7.51
C PHE A 3 4.33 5.82 -7.81
N GLY A 4 3.23 6.37 -8.29
CA GLY A 4 3.21 7.61 -9.05
C GLY A 4 4.19 7.61 -10.22
N GLN A 5 5.04 8.63 -10.31
CA GLN A 5 6.07 8.76 -11.35
C GLN A 5 7.32 7.88 -11.11
N HIS A 6 7.44 7.25 -9.94
CA HIS A 6 8.64 6.51 -9.55
C HIS A 6 8.58 5.04 -9.92
N LEU A 7 9.66 4.52 -10.50
CA LEU A 7 9.86 3.09 -10.69
C LEU A 7 10.32 2.45 -9.39
N ILE A 8 9.56 1.46 -8.92
CA ILE A 8 9.88 0.70 -7.72
C ILE A 8 10.72 -0.52 -8.09
N LYS A 9 11.89 -0.65 -7.46
CA LYS A 9 12.80 -1.79 -7.61
C LYS A 9 12.13 -3.07 -7.05
N PRO A 10 12.27 -4.23 -7.70
CA PRO A 10 11.69 -5.48 -7.20
C PRO A 10 12.16 -5.86 -5.79
N SER A 11 13.38 -5.50 -5.42
CA SER A 11 13.98 -5.86 -4.12
C SER A 11 13.27 -5.25 -2.90
N VAL A 12 12.46 -4.20 -3.08
CA VAL A 12 11.71 -3.55 -1.98
C VAL A 12 10.23 -3.93 -1.98
N VAL A 13 9.81 -4.80 -2.90
CA VAL A 13 8.43 -5.29 -3.04
C VAL A 13 8.40 -6.71 -2.50
N PHE A 14 7.59 -6.95 -1.48
CA PHE A 14 7.56 -8.23 -0.77
C PHE A 14 6.28 -9.04 -1.03
N LEU A 15 5.28 -8.45 -1.67
CA LEU A 15 4.06 -9.14 -2.10
C LEU A 15 3.54 -8.52 -3.41
N ARG A 16 3.04 -9.37 -4.29
CA ARG A 16 2.35 -8.98 -5.52
C ARG A 16 1.20 -9.95 -5.79
N THR A 17 0.04 -9.41 -6.14
CA THR A 17 -1.13 -10.15 -6.64
C THR A 17 -1.36 -9.80 -8.11
N GLU A 18 -2.51 -10.21 -8.65
CA GLU A 18 -2.92 -9.84 -10.00
C GLU A 18 -3.25 -8.34 -10.14
N LEU A 19 -3.66 -7.68 -9.06
CA LEU A 19 -4.15 -6.29 -9.08
C LEU A 19 -3.44 -5.34 -8.11
N SER A 20 -2.66 -5.85 -7.14
CA SER A 20 -1.99 -5.02 -6.13
C SER A 20 -0.54 -5.47 -5.85
N PHE A 21 0.18 -4.64 -5.11
CA PHE A 21 1.50 -4.94 -4.58
C PHE A 21 1.72 -4.28 -3.23
N ALA A 22 2.65 -4.82 -2.44
CA ALA A 22 3.07 -4.24 -1.17
C ALA A 22 4.58 -4.03 -1.12
N LEU A 23 5.01 -2.90 -0.58
CA LEU A 23 6.40 -2.46 -0.52
C LEU A 23 6.77 -1.85 0.82
N VAL A 24 8.05 -1.95 1.18
CA VAL A 24 8.59 -1.25 2.35
C VAL A 24 8.72 0.25 2.10
N ASN A 25 8.55 1.05 3.14
CA ASN A 25 8.70 2.51 3.06
C ASN A 25 10.18 2.92 3.26
N HIS A 26 10.67 3.87 2.47
CA HIS A 26 12.03 4.41 2.63
C HIS A 26 12.17 5.26 3.90
N LYS A 27 11.12 5.98 4.31
CA LYS A 27 11.07 6.77 5.54
C LYS A 27 9.85 6.34 6.37
N PRO A 28 9.90 5.15 6.99
CA PRO A 28 8.77 4.64 7.75
C PRO A 28 8.53 5.50 8.99
N VAL A 29 7.27 5.89 9.23
CA VAL A 29 6.89 6.64 10.44
C VAL A 29 7.12 5.80 11.71
N VAL A 30 6.90 4.49 11.63
CA VAL A 30 7.15 3.50 12.68
C VAL A 30 7.74 2.22 12.07
N PRO A 31 8.48 1.39 12.83
CA PRO A 31 8.87 0.06 12.38
C PRO A 31 7.66 -0.74 11.86
N GLY A 32 7.81 -1.38 10.70
CA GLY A 32 6.71 -2.12 10.06
C GLY A 32 5.73 -1.28 9.24
N HIS A 33 5.92 0.04 9.13
CA HIS A 33 5.16 0.87 8.21
C HIS A 33 5.50 0.51 6.75
N VAL A 34 4.55 -0.13 6.08
CA VAL A 34 4.58 -0.53 4.67
C VAL A 34 3.45 0.13 3.88
N LEU A 35 3.55 0.10 2.56
CA LEU A 35 2.50 0.59 1.66
C LEU A 35 1.88 -0.59 0.90
N VAL A 36 0.57 -0.51 0.64
CA VAL A 36 -0.17 -1.41 -0.25
C VAL A 36 -0.79 -0.55 -1.35
N CYS A 37 -0.55 -0.91 -2.61
CA CYS A 37 -0.90 -0.08 -3.76
C CYS A 37 -1.51 -0.93 -4.89
N PRO A 38 -2.44 -0.38 -5.69
CA PRO A 38 -2.90 -1.02 -6.91
C PRO A 38 -1.77 -1.07 -7.95
N LEU A 39 -1.72 -2.10 -8.79
CA LEU A 39 -0.77 -2.19 -9.90
C LEU A 39 -1.02 -1.13 -10.96
N ARG A 40 -2.31 -0.80 -11.21
CA ARG A 40 -2.70 0.28 -12.10
C ARG A 40 -2.58 1.61 -11.37
N PRO A 41 -1.79 2.57 -11.87
CA PRO A 41 -1.64 3.87 -11.22
C PRO A 41 -2.92 4.68 -11.43
N VAL A 42 -3.61 4.97 -10.33
CA VAL A 42 -4.72 5.91 -10.27
C VAL A 42 -4.49 6.90 -9.14
N GLU A 43 -4.94 8.14 -9.33
CA GLU A 43 -4.69 9.21 -8.35
C GLU A 43 -5.68 9.14 -7.19
N ARG A 44 -6.95 8.83 -7.46
CA ARG A 44 -8.02 8.86 -6.46
C ARG A 44 -8.59 7.47 -6.19
N PHE A 45 -9.04 7.25 -4.96
CA PHE A 45 -9.69 6.00 -4.57
C PHE A 45 -10.94 5.70 -5.42
N ARG A 46 -11.68 6.74 -5.81
CA ARG A 46 -12.86 6.64 -6.68
C ARG A 46 -12.55 6.10 -8.08
N ASP A 47 -11.30 6.14 -8.52
CA ASP A 47 -10.89 5.71 -9.86
C ASP A 47 -10.58 4.22 -9.92
N LEU A 48 -10.56 3.52 -8.78
CA LEU A 48 -10.39 2.08 -8.70
C LEU A 48 -11.64 1.36 -9.22
N ARG A 49 -11.43 0.25 -9.91
CA ARG A 49 -12.51 -0.68 -10.25
C ARG A 49 -12.89 -1.52 -9.02
N PRO A 50 -14.13 -2.04 -8.91
CA PRO A 50 -14.56 -2.81 -7.76
C PRO A 50 -13.63 -3.99 -7.41
N GLU A 51 -13.10 -4.69 -8.41
CA GLU A 51 -12.16 -5.78 -8.25
C GLU A 51 -10.79 -5.31 -7.72
N GLU A 52 -10.35 -4.10 -8.08
CA GLU A 52 -9.12 -3.51 -7.54
C GLU A 52 -9.32 -3.09 -6.08
N VAL A 53 -10.49 -2.56 -5.72
CA VAL A 53 -10.83 -2.25 -4.31
C VAL A 53 -10.79 -3.52 -3.47
N ALA A 54 -11.44 -4.58 -3.93
CA ALA A 54 -11.49 -5.86 -3.22
C ALA A 54 -10.08 -6.45 -3.04
N ASP A 55 -9.29 -6.54 -4.12
CA ASP A 55 -7.93 -7.06 -4.05
C ASP A 55 -7.03 -6.20 -3.15
N LEU A 56 -7.11 -4.86 -3.25
CA LEU A 56 -6.31 -3.94 -2.45
C LEU A 56 -6.53 -4.14 -0.95
N PHE A 57 -7.78 -4.25 -0.50
CA PHE A 57 -8.09 -4.42 0.92
C PHE A 57 -7.87 -5.86 1.42
N CYS A 58 -8.07 -6.88 0.57
CA CYS A 58 -7.65 -8.25 0.89
C CYS A 58 -6.13 -8.33 1.10
N VAL A 59 -5.35 -7.66 0.25
CA VAL A 59 -3.90 -7.54 0.42
C VAL A 59 -3.56 -6.75 1.67
N ALA A 60 -4.22 -5.63 1.94
CA ALA A 60 -4.00 -4.84 3.16
C ALA A 60 -4.24 -5.65 4.44
N GLN A 61 -5.31 -6.45 4.49
CA GLN A 61 -5.59 -7.37 5.60
C GLN A 61 -4.47 -8.40 5.77
N ARG A 62 -4.06 -9.06 4.68
CA ARG A 62 -3.02 -10.10 4.72
C ARG A 62 -1.65 -9.54 5.11
N VAL A 63 -1.29 -8.38 4.58
CA VAL A 63 -0.05 -7.67 4.91
C VAL A 63 -0.09 -7.20 6.37
N GLY A 64 -1.20 -6.62 6.82
CA GLY A 64 -1.43 -6.19 8.19
C GLY A 64 -1.10 -7.30 9.20
N ASN A 65 -1.71 -8.47 9.04
CA ASN A 65 -1.47 -9.62 9.91
C ASN A 65 0.00 -10.04 9.96
N VAL A 66 0.72 -9.97 8.83
CA VAL A 66 2.13 -10.33 8.75
C VAL A 66 3.01 -9.30 9.43
N VAL A 67 2.80 -8.01 9.16
CA VAL A 67 3.64 -6.94 9.73
C VAL A 67 3.39 -6.78 11.23
N GLU A 68 2.14 -6.89 11.69
CA GLU A 68 1.83 -6.87 13.12
C GLU A 68 2.59 -7.97 13.86
N LYS A 69 2.50 -9.21 13.37
CA LYS A 69 3.21 -10.34 13.98
C LYS A 69 4.73 -10.18 13.91
N HIS A 70 5.27 -9.78 12.76
CA HIS A 70 6.72 -9.68 12.56
C HIS A 70 7.36 -8.59 13.42
N PHE A 71 6.67 -7.45 13.58
CA PHE A 71 7.13 -6.32 14.37
C PHE A 71 6.59 -6.31 15.81
N CYS A 72 6.00 -7.43 16.27
CA CYS A 72 5.45 -7.60 17.61
C CYS A 72 4.44 -6.51 18.01
N GLY A 73 3.64 -6.03 17.05
CA GLY A 73 2.51 -5.14 17.29
C GLY A 73 1.32 -5.86 17.92
N THR A 74 0.42 -5.09 18.53
CA THR A 74 -0.83 -5.58 19.12
C THR A 74 -2.08 -4.96 18.48
N SER A 75 -1.87 -3.99 17.59
CA SER A 75 -2.92 -3.31 16.82
C SER A 75 -2.32 -2.72 15.55
N LEU A 76 -3.18 -2.41 14.58
CA LEU A 76 -2.81 -1.79 13.31
C LEU A 76 -3.60 -0.52 13.06
N THR A 77 -2.98 0.44 12.37
CA THR A 77 -3.67 1.58 11.76
C THR A 77 -3.62 1.42 10.24
N ILE A 78 -4.78 1.49 9.60
CA ILE A 78 -4.91 1.51 8.14
C ILE A 78 -5.42 2.90 7.76
N SER A 79 -4.72 3.59 6.86
CA SER A 79 -5.06 4.95 6.45
C SER A 79 -4.85 5.12 4.95
N ILE A 80 -5.74 5.90 4.33
CA ILE A 80 -5.63 6.34 2.94
C ILE A 80 -5.81 7.86 2.93
N GLN A 81 -4.84 8.57 2.36
CA GLN A 81 -4.91 10.01 2.13
C GLN A 81 -5.38 10.25 0.69
N ASP A 82 -6.71 10.20 0.48
CA ASP A 82 -7.31 10.32 -0.86
C ASP A 82 -7.48 11.79 -1.30
N GLY A 83 -6.44 12.34 -1.93
CA GLY A 83 -6.43 13.69 -2.50
C GLY A 83 -5.46 14.67 -1.80
N PRO A 84 -5.16 15.81 -2.44
CA PRO A 84 -4.19 16.78 -1.93
C PRO A 84 -4.51 17.30 -0.53
N GLU A 85 -5.78 17.62 -0.27
CA GLU A 85 -6.25 18.17 1.00
C GLU A 85 -6.23 17.14 2.13
N ALA A 86 -6.19 15.83 1.80
CA ALA A 86 -5.97 14.75 2.76
C ALA A 86 -4.47 14.50 3.05
N GLY A 87 -3.56 15.23 2.38
CA GLY A 87 -2.12 15.11 2.53
C GLY A 87 -1.43 14.18 1.53
N GLN A 88 -2.07 13.82 0.42
CA GLN A 88 -1.48 12.98 -0.62
C GLN A 88 -0.26 13.66 -1.26
N THR A 89 0.89 12.98 -1.26
CA THR A 89 2.16 13.49 -1.81
C THR A 89 2.61 12.81 -3.10
N VAL A 90 2.12 11.60 -3.36
CA VAL A 90 2.43 10.82 -4.57
C VAL A 90 1.15 10.65 -5.39
N LYS A 91 1.26 10.99 -6.68
CA LYS A 91 0.18 10.93 -7.68
C LYS A 91 0.51 9.86 -8.71
#